data_AF-A0A958CQ48-F1
#
_entry.id   AF-A0A958CQ48-F1
#
_cell.length_a   1.000
_cell.length_b   1.000
_cell.length_c   1.000
_cell.angle_alpha   90.00
_cell.angle_beta   90.00
_cell.angle_gamma   90.00
#
_symmetry.space_group_name_H-M   'P 1'
#
loop_
_entity.id
_entity.type
_entity.pdbx_description
1 polymer ?
#
loop_
_entity_poly.entity_id
_entity_poly.type
_entity_poly.pdbx_seq_one_letter_code
_entity_poly.pdbx_strand_id
1 'polypeptide(L)'
;MRLNRVSLAALALLAASLGLLFGPTAIAEKNKTTQPDLACFEPELPHQLGRRTVVEVPDYLVAPASLRSESAAYDMIRYPVSFLSAPGVDPFIHGRQDVLANSDLIRRFAVKDMELIVAATIAHQASDAKDRPFGADAVETFWIENVDPDASVGIAQLRASEVVYWAPELVGADLLDPEVAVRVMTAKLEKANRYISRADPDTSITDRTMLLALVQNDSSEIAMRNTLNAFFVTARQDWTTMLSLDEAKSRDWMEQLRLVLVQYDWLVSQGWEKPAGIDRDFWARTAFPRASKTTEH
;
A
#
# COMPACT_ATOMS: atom_id res chain seq x y z
N MET A 1 -10.98 23.59 -17.73
CA MET A 1 -11.89 22.50 -18.21
C MET A 1 -13.11 22.47 -17.31
N ARG A 2 -14.33 22.56 -17.87
CA ARG A 2 -15.58 22.45 -17.08
C ARG A 2 -16.00 20.98 -17.04
N LEU A 3 -15.80 20.31 -15.92
CA LEU A 3 -16.40 19.00 -15.68
C LEU A 3 -17.92 19.14 -15.68
N ASN A 4 -18.58 18.26 -16.42
CA ASN A 4 -20.02 18.31 -16.64
C ASN A 4 -20.74 17.98 -15.34
N ARG A 5 -21.80 18.72 -14.98
CA ARG A 5 -22.49 18.60 -13.67
C ARG A 5 -23.00 17.19 -13.34
N VAL A 6 -23.18 16.35 -14.37
CA VAL A 6 -23.60 14.94 -14.26
C VAL A 6 -22.50 14.06 -13.65
N SER A 7 -21.22 14.34 -13.92
CA SER A 7 -20.10 13.58 -13.36
C SER A 7 -19.88 13.84 -11.88
N LEU A 8 -20.11 15.08 -11.42
CA LEU A 8 -20.03 15.44 -10.00
C LEU A 8 -21.16 14.78 -9.19
N ALA A 9 -22.38 14.70 -9.73
CA ALA A 9 -23.49 14.03 -9.06
C ALA A 9 -23.25 12.52 -8.91
N ALA A 10 -22.68 11.87 -9.93
CA ALA A 10 -22.33 10.45 -9.87
C ALA A 10 -21.20 10.17 -8.85
N LEU A 11 -20.17 11.03 -8.80
CA LEU A 11 -19.09 10.94 -7.80
C LEU A 11 -19.61 11.17 -6.37
N ALA A 12 -20.50 12.15 -6.17
CA ALA A 12 -21.10 12.44 -4.87
C ALA A 12 -22.01 11.30 -4.38
N LEU A 13 -22.78 10.67 -5.29
CA LEU A 13 -23.59 9.49 -4.98
C LEU A 13 -22.71 8.29 -4.62
N LEU A 14 -21.59 8.08 -5.32
CA LEU A 14 -20.64 7.00 -5.00
C LEU A 14 -19.99 7.19 -3.62
N ALA A 15 -19.55 8.42 -3.31
CA ALA A 15 -18.97 8.78 -2.02
C ALA A 15 -19.98 8.65 -0.86
N ALA A 16 -21.24 9.04 -1.08
CA ALA A 16 -22.31 8.89 -0.08
C ALA A 16 -22.64 7.42 0.20
N SER A 17 -22.61 6.55 -0.81
CA SER A 17 -22.77 5.10 -0.60
C SER A 17 -21.60 4.45 0.13
N LEU A 18 -20.38 4.99 0.02
CA LEU A 18 -19.21 4.55 0.77
C LEU A 18 -19.24 5.03 2.23
N GLY A 19 -19.69 6.25 2.49
CA GLY A 19 -19.89 6.77 3.86
C GLY A 19 -20.97 6.02 4.67
N LEU A 20 -21.86 5.27 4.02
CA LEU A 20 -22.84 4.40 4.69
C LEU A 20 -22.29 3.01 5.04
N LEU A 21 -21.18 2.59 4.43
CA LEU A 21 -20.53 1.30 4.72
C LEU A 21 -19.51 1.39 5.87
N PHE A 22 -18.97 2.58 6.13
CA PHE A 22 -18.07 2.85 7.24
C PHE A 22 -18.78 3.77 8.22
N GLY A 23 -19.28 3.21 9.33
CA GLY A 23 -20.15 3.90 10.29
C GLY A 23 -19.58 5.22 10.84
N PRO A 24 -20.45 6.10 11.35
CA PRO A 24 -20.08 7.48 11.64
C PRO A 24 -19.14 7.57 12.85
N THR A 25 -17.94 8.15 12.64
CA THR A 25 -17.19 8.80 13.72
C THR A 25 -17.90 10.10 14.07
N ALA A 26 -18.23 10.23 15.35
CA ALA A 26 -19.00 11.34 15.90
C ALA A 26 -18.31 12.68 15.66
N ILE A 27 -18.95 13.56 14.88
CA ILE A 27 -18.66 15.00 14.87
C ILE A 27 -19.87 15.71 15.48
N ALA A 28 -19.59 16.45 16.54
CA ALA A 28 -20.54 17.12 17.40
C ALA A 28 -21.39 18.18 16.66
N GLU A 29 -22.67 18.23 17.03
CA GLU A 29 -23.66 19.19 16.59
C GLU A 29 -23.26 20.65 16.87
N LYS A 30 -23.37 21.49 15.85
CA LYS A 30 -23.87 22.87 15.96
C LYS A 30 -24.24 23.41 14.58
N ASN A 31 -25.52 23.38 14.24
CA ASN A 31 -26.31 24.58 13.91
C ASN A 31 -27.65 24.20 13.26
N LYS A 32 -28.73 24.55 13.98
CA LYS A 32 -30.10 24.62 13.46
C LYS A 32 -30.16 25.68 12.37
N THR A 33 -30.57 25.32 11.16
CA THR A 33 -31.33 26.25 10.28
C THR A 33 -32.18 25.46 9.27
N THR A 34 -33.48 25.44 9.56
CA THR A 34 -34.64 25.57 8.67
C THR A 34 -34.74 24.73 7.38
N GLN A 35 -35.69 23.79 7.40
CA GLN A 35 -36.38 23.13 6.26
C GLN A 35 -36.98 24.13 5.26
N PRO A 36 -37.13 23.73 3.99
CA PRO A 36 -38.50 23.53 3.50
C PRO A 36 -38.72 22.32 2.56
N ASP A 37 -39.91 21.75 2.71
CA ASP A 37 -40.82 21.08 1.76
C ASP A 37 -40.27 20.17 0.65
N LEU A 38 -40.48 18.86 0.87
CA LEU A 38 -40.48 17.80 -0.13
C LEU A 38 -41.84 17.77 -0.85
N ALA A 39 -41.84 18.13 -2.14
CA ALA A 39 -42.91 17.78 -3.07
C ALA A 39 -42.55 16.49 -3.82
N CYS A 40 -43.53 15.58 -3.87
CA CYS A 40 -43.49 14.27 -4.49
C CYS A 40 -43.12 14.32 -5.98
N PHE A 41 -42.18 13.48 -6.43
CA PHE A 41 -42.05 13.06 -7.83
C PHE A 41 -41.36 11.69 -7.92
N GLU A 42 -42.13 10.64 -8.18
CA GLU A 42 -41.66 9.46 -8.91
C GLU A 42 -41.67 9.80 -10.42
N PRO A 43 -40.70 9.31 -11.22
CA PRO A 43 -41.11 8.27 -12.17
C PRO A 43 -40.04 7.22 -12.55
N GLU A 44 -40.55 5.98 -12.69
CA GLU A 44 -40.34 4.98 -13.74
C GLU A 44 -38.92 4.66 -14.28
N LEU A 45 -38.47 3.44 -13.98
CA LEU A 45 -37.42 2.68 -14.67
C LEU A 45 -37.94 2.07 -15.99
N PRO A 46 -37.16 2.10 -17.09
CA PRO A 46 -37.24 1.10 -18.12
C PRO A 46 -36.06 0.13 -18.06
N HIS A 47 -36.39 -1.15 -17.87
CA HIS A 47 -35.55 -2.29 -18.20
C HIS A 47 -35.13 -2.24 -19.68
N GLN A 48 -33.82 -2.33 -19.99
CA GLN A 48 -33.32 -3.08 -21.15
C GLN A 48 -31.93 -3.69 -20.87
N LEU A 49 -31.91 -5.03 -20.83
CA LEU A 49 -30.72 -5.88 -20.87
C LEU A 49 -30.12 -5.85 -22.28
N GLY A 50 -28.92 -5.29 -22.42
CA GLY A 50 -28.08 -5.34 -23.62
C GLY A 50 -26.82 -6.19 -23.39
N ARG A 51 -26.53 -7.07 -24.34
CA ARG A 51 -25.51 -8.13 -24.32
C ARG A 51 -24.09 -7.66 -23.94
N ARG A 52 -23.42 -8.42 -23.05
CA ARG A 52 -21.98 -8.33 -22.81
C ARG A 52 -21.20 -8.91 -23.99
N THR A 53 -20.33 -8.11 -24.58
CA THR A 53 -19.26 -8.56 -25.47
C THR A 53 -18.15 -9.15 -24.61
N VAL A 54 -17.75 -10.40 -24.88
CA VAL A 54 -16.55 -11.01 -24.29
C VAL A 54 -15.35 -10.31 -24.92
N VAL A 55 -14.55 -9.60 -24.13
CA VAL A 55 -13.27 -9.05 -24.56
C VAL A 55 -12.22 -10.13 -24.32
N GLU A 56 -11.61 -10.63 -25.40
CA GLU A 56 -10.48 -11.55 -25.33
C GLU A 56 -9.28 -10.85 -24.69
N VAL A 57 -8.65 -11.52 -23.72
CA VAL A 57 -7.42 -11.07 -23.07
C VAL A 57 -6.24 -11.44 -23.98
N PRO A 58 -5.38 -10.50 -24.40
CA PRO A 58 -4.29 -10.79 -25.31
C PRO A 58 -3.17 -11.66 -24.69
N ASP A 59 -2.62 -12.56 -25.51
CA ASP A 59 -1.73 -13.68 -25.18
C ASP A 59 -0.36 -13.34 -24.53
N TYR A 60 -0.04 -12.08 -24.26
CA TYR A 60 1.24 -11.72 -23.63
C TYR A 60 1.27 -11.88 -22.10
N LEU A 61 0.19 -12.40 -21.49
CA LEU A 61 0.12 -12.75 -20.07
C LEU A 61 0.57 -14.19 -19.75
N VAL A 62 1.06 -14.94 -20.74
CA VAL A 62 1.56 -16.31 -20.54
C VAL A 62 3.10 -16.30 -20.51
N ALA A 63 3.67 -16.46 -19.31
CA ALA A 63 5.12 -16.62 -19.15
C ALA A 63 5.63 -17.88 -19.90
N PRO A 64 6.83 -17.84 -20.51
CA PRO A 64 7.38 -18.95 -21.28
C PRO A 64 7.64 -20.20 -20.42
N ALA A 65 7.38 -21.37 -21.02
CA ALA A 65 7.36 -22.67 -20.35
C ALA A 65 8.73 -23.16 -19.79
N SER A 66 9.83 -22.44 -20.05
CA SER A 66 11.19 -22.84 -19.66
C SER A 66 11.60 -22.49 -18.24
N LEU A 67 10.73 -21.87 -17.42
CA LEU A 67 10.98 -21.55 -16.00
C LEU A 67 10.30 -22.53 -15.01
N ARG A 68 9.75 -23.65 -15.50
CA ARG A 68 8.92 -24.56 -14.69
C ARG A 68 9.66 -25.47 -13.69
N SER A 69 10.99 -25.50 -13.65
CA SER A 69 11.72 -26.44 -12.77
C SER A 69 12.13 -25.86 -11.41
N GLU A 70 11.92 -24.57 -11.13
CA GLU A 70 12.16 -23.98 -9.81
C GLU A 70 10.85 -23.57 -9.09
N SER A 71 9.68 -23.80 -9.71
CA SER A 71 8.40 -23.21 -9.28
C SER A 71 7.52 -24.07 -8.36
N ALA A 72 8.02 -25.16 -7.77
CA ALA A 72 7.20 -25.97 -6.84
C ALA A 72 6.92 -25.21 -5.52
N ALA A 73 7.78 -24.27 -5.14
CA ALA A 73 7.54 -23.35 -4.02
C ALA A 73 6.65 -22.16 -4.39
N TYR A 74 6.58 -21.80 -5.68
CA TYR A 74 5.80 -20.69 -6.21
C TYR A 74 4.29 -20.99 -6.27
N ASP A 75 3.90 -22.26 -6.48
CA ASP A 75 2.48 -22.64 -6.50
C ASP A 75 1.81 -22.62 -5.12
N MET A 76 2.59 -22.56 -4.03
CA MET A 76 2.05 -22.41 -2.67
C MET A 76 1.68 -20.97 -2.30
N ILE A 77 2.04 -19.98 -3.12
CA ILE A 77 1.71 -18.54 -2.94
C ILE A 77 0.33 -18.22 -3.56
N ARG A 78 -0.57 -19.22 -3.60
CA ARG A 78 -2.00 -19.06 -3.91
C ARG A 78 -2.91 -19.23 -2.69
N TYR A 79 -2.37 -19.22 -1.48
CA TYR A 79 -3.19 -19.20 -0.25
C TYR A 79 -3.48 -17.77 0.23
N PRO A 80 -4.67 -17.56 0.84
CA PRO A 80 -5.40 -16.32 0.80
C PRO A 80 -4.77 -15.32 1.76
N VAL A 81 -4.08 -14.34 1.20
CA VAL A 81 -4.01 -13.03 1.83
C VAL A 81 -5.47 -12.59 1.94
N SER A 82 -6.00 -12.56 3.16
CA SER A 82 -7.43 -12.43 3.41
C SER A 82 -7.90 -11.05 2.97
N PHE A 83 -8.45 -10.93 1.76
CA PHE A 83 -8.93 -9.65 1.25
C PHE A 83 -10.32 -9.78 0.62
N LEU A 84 -11.25 -9.02 1.21
CA LEU A 84 -12.53 -8.62 0.66
C LEU A 84 -12.30 -7.83 -0.63
N SER A 85 -11.97 -8.51 -1.72
CA SER A 85 -11.89 -7.92 -3.05
C SER A 85 -13.29 -7.96 -3.67
N ALA A 86 -13.74 -6.81 -4.19
CA ALA A 86 -14.84 -6.79 -5.14
C ALA A 86 -14.52 -7.79 -6.28
N PRO A 87 -15.47 -8.61 -6.74
CA PRO A 87 -15.19 -9.63 -7.73
C PRO A 87 -14.68 -9.01 -9.03
N GLY A 88 -13.40 -9.24 -9.36
CA GLY A 88 -12.84 -9.00 -10.70
C GLY A 88 -11.60 -8.11 -10.81
N VAL A 89 -11.07 -7.55 -9.72
CA VAL A 89 -9.82 -6.76 -9.76
C VAL A 89 -8.83 -7.37 -8.77
N ASP A 90 -7.70 -7.88 -9.26
CA ASP A 90 -6.59 -8.31 -8.40
C ASP A 90 -6.00 -7.03 -7.76
N PRO A 91 -6.12 -6.86 -6.42
CA PRO A 91 -5.72 -5.63 -5.73
C PRO A 91 -4.24 -5.29 -5.94
N PHE A 92 -3.41 -6.30 -6.25
CA PHE A 92 -1.99 -6.09 -6.51
C PHE A 92 -1.68 -5.44 -7.87
N ILE A 93 -2.64 -5.33 -8.78
CA ILE A 93 -2.36 -4.86 -10.14
C ILE A 93 -2.02 -3.37 -10.17
N HIS A 94 -2.72 -2.54 -9.40
CA HIS A 94 -2.58 -1.07 -9.49
C HIS A 94 -1.21 -0.60 -9.02
N GLY A 95 -0.80 -0.95 -7.81
CA GLY A 95 0.51 -0.54 -7.31
C GLY A 95 1.68 -1.09 -8.16
N ARG A 96 1.54 -2.28 -8.72
CA ARG A 96 2.52 -2.83 -9.66
C ARG A 96 2.61 -2.02 -10.95
N GLN A 97 1.47 -1.63 -11.53
CA GLN A 97 1.42 -0.77 -12.71
C GLN A 97 2.04 0.61 -12.43
N ASP A 98 1.72 1.20 -11.29
CA ASP A 98 2.29 2.49 -10.85
C ASP A 98 3.82 2.40 -10.76
N VAL A 99 4.36 1.32 -10.19
CA VAL A 99 5.81 1.12 -10.12
C VAL A 99 6.46 0.94 -11.48
N LEU A 100 5.83 0.18 -12.39
CA LEU A 100 6.37 0.02 -13.75
C LEU A 100 6.37 1.35 -14.51
N ALA A 101 5.27 2.10 -14.44
CA ALA A 101 5.11 3.40 -15.09
C ALA A 101 6.10 4.45 -14.56
N ASN A 102 6.49 4.35 -13.28
CA ASN A 102 7.35 5.32 -12.61
C ASN A 102 8.76 4.77 -12.29
N SER A 103 9.17 3.66 -12.93
CA SER A 103 10.42 2.99 -12.59
C SER A 103 11.67 3.88 -12.75
N ASP A 104 11.69 4.75 -13.77
CA ASP A 104 12.80 5.69 -13.99
C ASP A 104 12.85 6.80 -12.93
N LEU A 105 11.69 7.24 -12.41
CA LEU A 105 11.64 8.19 -11.30
C LEU A 105 12.17 7.54 -10.01
N ILE A 106 11.75 6.31 -9.73
CA ILE A 106 12.22 5.56 -8.57
C ILE A 106 13.75 5.40 -8.63
N ARG A 107 14.31 4.96 -9.75
CA ARG A 107 15.77 4.82 -9.94
C ARG A 107 16.51 6.15 -9.87
N ARG A 108 15.88 7.25 -10.27
CA ARG A 108 16.49 8.58 -10.22
C ARG A 108 16.64 9.09 -8.79
N PHE A 109 15.63 8.88 -7.95
CA PHE A 109 15.57 9.49 -6.62
C PHE A 109 16.00 8.55 -5.50
N ALA A 110 15.73 7.26 -5.60
CA ALA A 110 16.17 6.30 -4.61
C ALA A 110 17.68 6.07 -4.69
N VAL A 111 18.34 5.96 -3.53
CA VAL A 111 19.71 5.45 -3.47
C VAL A 111 19.73 4.03 -4.04
N LYS A 112 20.78 3.68 -4.80
CA LYS A 112 20.87 2.41 -5.54
C LYS A 112 20.47 1.19 -4.71
N ASP A 113 21.01 1.07 -3.50
CA ASP A 113 20.75 -0.08 -2.61
C ASP A 113 19.32 -0.11 -2.01
N MET A 114 18.54 0.96 -2.24
CA MET A 114 17.17 1.12 -1.75
C MET A 114 16.12 1.12 -2.87
N GLU A 115 16.51 1.13 -4.14
CA GLU A 115 15.57 1.19 -5.28
C GLU A 115 14.48 0.11 -5.17
N LEU A 116 14.87 -1.13 -4.90
CA LEU A 116 13.95 -2.27 -4.82
C LEU A 116 12.98 -2.16 -3.62
N ILE A 117 13.44 -1.69 -2.46
CA ILE A 117 12.55 -1.55 -1.29
C ILE A 117 11.62 -0.35 -1.40
N VAL A 118 12.07 0.76 -2.02
CA VAL A 118 11.20 1.90 -2.37
C VAL A 118 10.10 1.43 -3.33
N ALA A 119 10.48 0.74 -4.41
CA ALA A 119 9.54 0.18 -5.37
C ALA A 119 8.55 -0.81 -4.72
N ALA A 120 9.03 -1.74 -3.89
CA ALA A 120 8.18 -2.71 -3.22
C ALA A 120 7.19 -2.05 -2.27
N THR A 121 7.62 -0.98 -1.59
CA THR A 121 6.79 -0.17 -0.70
C THR A 121 5.69 0.56 -1.46
N ILE A 122 6.02 1.23 -2.56
CA ILE A 122 5.04 1.92 -3.42
C ILE A 122 4.04 0.91 -3.98
N ALA A 123 4.52 -0.23 -4.50
CA ALA A 123 3.64 -1.29 -5.00
C ALA A 123 2.70 -1.79 -3.91
N HIS A 124 3.18 -1.98 -2.68
CA HIS A 124 2.36 -2.41 -1.56
C HIS A 124 1.30 -1.35 -1.21
N GLN A 125 1.71 -0.11 -0.97
CA GLN A 125 0.82 0.99 -0.58
C GLN A 125 -0.29 1.23 -1.61
N ALA A 126 0.05 1.32 -2.89
CA ALA A 126 -0.95 1.52 -3.95
C ALA A 126 -1.76 0.26 -4.31
N SER A 127 -1.46 -0.91 -3.71
CA SER A 127 -2.24 -2.14 -3.90
C SER A 127 -3.25 -2.40 -2.79
N ASP A 128 -3.26 -1.62 -1.71
CA ASP A 128 -4.27 -1.80 -0.68
C ASP A 128 -5.61 -1.22 -1.17
N ALA A 129 -6.51 -2.10 -1.61
CA ALA A 129 -7.84 -1.72 -2.08
C ALA A 129 -8.70 -1.04 -1.01
N LYS A 130 -8.34 -1.19 0.27
CA LYS A 130 -8.98 -0.47 1.38
C LYS A 130 -8.61 1.02 1.38
N ASP A 131 -7.35 1.31 1.08
CA ASP A 131 -6.80 2.66 1.17
C ASP A 131 -6.88 3.39 -0.18
N ARG A 132 -6.77 2.65 -1.30
CA ARG A 132 -6.89 3.17 -2.66
C ARG A 132 -8.02 2.53 -3.47
N PRO A 133 -9.29 2.63 -3.03
CA PRO A 133 -10.40 2.10 -3.80
C PRO A 133 -10.39 2.78 -5.18
N PHE A 134 -10.20 1.98 -6.24
CA PHE A 134 -10.20 2.37 -7.65
C PHE A 134 -8.93 2.97 -8.24
N GLY A 135 -7.85 3.19 -7.46
CA GLY A 135 -6.55 3.66 -8.00
C GLY A 135 -6.64 4.93 -8.86
N ALA A 136 -7.60 5.81 -8.56
CA ALA A 136 -7.98 6.92 -9.43
C ALA A 136 -7.83 8.27 -8.71
N ASP A 137 -6.88 9.08 -9.19
CA ASP A 137 -6.57 10.41 -8.64
C ASP A 137 -7.79 11.34 -8.53
N ALA A 138 -8.78 11.18 -9.41
CA ALA A 138 -10.02 11.96 -9.37
C ALA A 138 -10.88 11.67 -8.12
N VAL A 139 -10.86 10.44 -7.61
CA VAL A 139 -11.55 10.07 -6.37
C VAL A 139 -10.77 10.63 -5.17
N GLU A 140 -9.45 10.52 -5.20
CA GLU A 140 -8.56 11.05 -4.16
C GLU A 140 -8.68 12.57 -4.04
N THR A 141 -8.67 13.29 -5.17
CA THR A 141 -8.86 14.75 -5.20
C THR A 141 -10.18 15.16 -4.56
N PHE A 142 -11.29 14.48 -4.94
CA PHE A 142 -12.59 14.75 -4.34
C PHE A 142 -12.56 14.52 -2.82
N TRP A 143 -11.89 13.45 -2.36
CA TRP A 143 -11.80 13.11 -0.94
C TRP A 143 -11.00 14.16 -0.15
N ILE A 144 -9.86 14.63 -0.68
CA ILE A 144 -9.06 15.70 -0.07
C ILE A 144 -9.89 16.99 0.03
N GLU A 145 -10.58 17.36 -1.05
CA GLU A 145 -11.31 18.63 -1.12
C GLU A 145 -12.58 18.65 -0.26
N ASN A 146 -13.22 17.50 -0.03
CA ASN A 146 -14.57 17.44 0.52
C ASN A 146 -14.73 16.58 1.79
N VAL A 147 -13.75 15.74 2.16
CA VAL A 147 -13.86 14.79 3.28
C VAL A 147 -12.73 14.94 4.28
N ASP A 148 -11.49 14.71 3.85
CA ASP A 148 -10.31 14.75 4.73
C ASP A 148 -9.10 15.35 3.99
N PRO A 149 -8.70 16.59 4.30
CA PRO A 149 -7.56 17.24 3.66
C PRO A 149 -6.21 16.59 3.99
N ASP A 150 -6.15 15.67 4.96
CA ASP A 150 -4.95 14.89 5.30
C ASP A 150 -5.07 13.40 4.89
N ALA A 151 -5.96 13.09 3.95
CA ALA A 151 -6.08 11.75 3.39
C ALA A 151 -4.76 11.26 2.75
N SER A 152 -4.52 9.95 2.85
CA SER A 152 -3.44 9.26 2.14
C SER A 152 -3.76 9.20 0.65
N VAL A 153 -2.87 9.71 -0.22
CA VAL A 153 -3.15 9.81 -1.67
C VAL A 153 -1.92 9.52 -2.54
N GLY A 154 -2.16 9.39 -3.84
CA GLY A 154 -1.14 9.18 -4.86
C GLY A 154 -0.52 7.79 -4.81
N ILE A 155 0.48 7.54 -5.66
CA ILE A 155 1.06 6.20 -5.84
C ILE A 155 1.76 5.65 -4.59
N ALA A 156 2.10 6.51 -3.62
CA ALA A 156 2.74 6.11 -2.37
C ALA A 156 1.81 6.17 -1.14
N GLN A 157 0.54 6.53 -1.34
CA GLN A 157 -0.50 6.66 -0.29
C GLN A 157 -0.04 7.50 0.91
N LEU A 158 0.56 8.66 0.62
CA LEU A 158 1.15 9.56 1.62
C LEU A 158 0.14 10.60 2.10
N ARG A 159 0.26 10.99 3.37
CA ARG A 159 -0.50 12.11 3.94
C ARG A 159 0.27 13.43 3.84
N ALA A 160 -0.45 14.55 3.82
CA ALA A 160 0.18 15.87 3.85
C ALA A 160 0.99 16.08 5.14
N SER A 161 0.49 15.57 6.28
CA SER A 161 1.19 15.59 7.56
C SER A 161 2.50 14.79 7.54
N GLU A 162 2.58 13.71 6.77
CA GLU A 162 3.81 12.93 6.60
C GLU A 162 4.90 13.73 5.86
N VAL A 163 4.52 14.55 4.87
CA VAL A 163 5.47 15.39 4.12
C VAL A 163 6.22 16.34 5.04
N VAL A 164 5.52 16.93 6.03
CA VAL A 164 6.12 17.84 7.02
C VAL A 164 7.28 17.19 7.76
N TYR A 165 7.22 15.87 7.98
CA TYR A 165 8.24 15.14 8.74
C TYR A 165 9.34 14.52 7.88
N TRP A 166 8.98 14.04 6.69
CA TRP A 166 9.89 13.25 5.86
C TRP A 166 10.59 14.08 4.79
N ALA A 167 9.90 15.07 4.20
CA ALA A 167 10.42 15.93 3.15
C ALA A 167 9.88 17.36 3.33
N PRO A 168 10.30 18.09 4.38
CA PRO A 168 9.78 19.42 4.70
C PRO A 168 9.96 20.43 3.55
N GLU A 169 10.94 20.22 2.68
CA GLU A 169 11.16 21.00 1.47
C GLU A 169 10.09 20.83 0.38
N LEU A 170 9.23 19.80 0.51
CA LEU A 170 8.12 19.50 -0.40
C LEU A 170 6.75 19.85 0.21
N VAL A 171 6.71 20.54 1.35
CA VAL A 171 5.43 20.95 1.96
C VAL A 171 4.64 21.85 1.01
N GLY A 172 3.38 21.48 0.78
CA GLY A 172 2.48 22.17 -0.15
C GLY A 172 2.62 21.73 -1.62
N ALA A 173 3.53 20.79 -1.93
CA ALA A 173 3.57 20.15 -3.23
C ALA A 173 2.38 19.19 -3.41
N ASP A 174 2.02 18.92 -4.67
CA ASP A 174 0.95 18.00 -5.03
C ASP A 174 1.40 16.55 -4.81
N LEU A 175 0.73 15.83 -3.91
CA LEU A 175 1.03 14.42 -3.61
C LEU A 175 0.51 13.45 -4.68
N LEU A 176 -0.36 13.91 -5.58
CA LEU A 176 -0.77 13.14 -6.76
C LEU A 176 0.31 13.13 -7.85
N ASP A 177 1.28 14.06 -7.79
CA ASP A 177 2.45 14.02 -8.65
C ASP A 177 3.35 12.83 -8.25
N PRO A 178 3.55 11.84 -9.15
CA PRO A 178 4.40 10.69 -8.87
C PRO A 178 5.84 11.05 -8.48
N GLU A 179 6.39 12.15 -8.99
CA GLU A 179 7.74 12.60 -8.62
C GLU A 179 7.78 13.01 -7.14
N VAL A 180 6.80 13.78 -6.68
CA VAL A 180 6.69 14.20 -5.28
C VAL A 180 6.52 12.98 -4.38
N ALA A 181 5.58 12.09 -4.74
CA ALA A 181 5.31 10.87 -3.97
C ALA A 181 6.57 9.98 -3.81
N VAL A 182 7.31 9.73 -4.90
CA VAL A 182 8.55 8.95 -4.88
C VAL A 182 9.61 9.62 -4.00
N ARG A 183 9.77 10.94 -4.10
CA ARG A 183 10.76 11.68 -3.31
C ARG A 183 10.45 11.64 -1.81
N VAL A 184 9.19 11.81 -1.43
CA VAL A 184 8.77 11.74 -0.02
C VAL A 184 8.97 10.32 0.52
N MET A 185 8.55 9.28 -0.21
CA MET A 185 8.76 7.88 0.20
C MET A 185 10.25 7.54 0.34
N THR A 186 11.07 8.02 -0.59
CA THR A 186 12.53 7.87 -0.53
C THR A 186 13.09 8.56 0.73
N ALA A 187 12.72 9.81 0.98
CA ALA A 187 13.20 10.56 2.13
C ALA A 187 12.81 9.90 3.48
N LYS A 188 11.59 9.36 3.56
CA LYS A 188 11.11 8.56 4.69
C LYS A 188 12.01 7.35 4.96
N LEU A 189 12.22 6.51 3.94
CA LEU A 189 13.04 5.31 4.07
C LEU A 189 14.52 5.64 4.30
N GLU A 190 15.05 6.72 3.72
CA GLU A 190 16.42 7.14 3.98
C GLU A 190 16.64 7.58 5.43
N LYS A 191 15.69 8.33 5.99
CA LYS A 191 15.76 8.76 7.40
C LYS A 191 15.77 7.55 8.33
N ALA A 192 14.97 6.53 8.02
CA ALA A 192 14.97 5.26 8.72
C ALA A 192 16.28 4.48 8.54
N ASN A 193 16.81 4.42 7.32
CA ASN A 193 18.08 3.78 7.01
C ASN A 193 19.26 4.43 7.78
N ARG A 194 19.25 5.77 7.89
CA ARG A 194 20.22 6.51 8.72
C ARG A 194 20.07 6.19 10.21
N TYR A 195 18.84 5.97 10.70
CA TYR A 195 18.62 5.53 12.08
C TYR A 195 19.18 4.13 12.32
N ILE A 196 18.88 3.18 11.42
CA ILE A 196 19.40 1.81 11.45
C ILE A 196 20.94 1.82 11.52
N SER A 197 21.61 2.52 10.61
CA SER A 197 23.08 2.60 10.60
C SER A 197 23.69 3.21 11.86
N ARG A 198 22.95 4.08 12.59
CA ARG A 198 23.42 4.67 13.85
C ARG A 198 23.17 3.74 15.04
N ALA A 199 22.06 3.01 15.02
CA ALA A 199 21.72 2.05 16.06
C ALA A 199 22.66 0.84 16.01
N ASP A 200 22.92 0.33 14.81
CA ASP A 200 23.90 -0.71 14.56
C ASP A 200 24.44 -0.63 13.11
N PRO A 201 25.69 -0.21 12.90
CA PRO A 201 26.29 -0.13 11.57
C PRO A 201 26.44 -1.50 10.89
N ASP A 202 26.50 -2.58 11.67
CA ASP A 202 26.70 -3.95 11.20
C ASP A 202 25.38 -4.67 10.91
N THR A 203 24.24 -3.97 11.02
CA THR A 203 22.91 -4.50 10.67
C THR A 203 22.96 -5.10 9.26
N SER A 204 22.63 -6.39 9.16
CA SER A 204 22.65 -7.11 7.89
C SER A 204 21.72 -6.45 6.85
N ILE A 205 22.03 -6.58 5.56
CA ILE A 205 21.15 -6.07 4.50
C ILE A 205 19.75 -6.70 4.63
N THR A 206 19.70 -7.98 4.98
CA THR A 206 18.46 -8.73 5.25
C THR A 206 17.58 -8.05 6.30
N ASP A 207 18.13 -7.75 7.48
CA ASP A 207 17.36 -7.12 8.56
C ASP A 207 17.01 -5.68 8.23
N ARG A 208 17.97 -4.94 7.65
CA ARG A 208 17.78 -3.57 7.21
C ARG A 208 16.61 -3.45 6.23
N THR A 209 16.52 -4.32 5.22
CA THR A 209 15.42 -4.30 4.26
C THR A 209 14.07 -4.56 4.94
N MET A 210 13.98 -5.49 5.89
CA MET A 210 12.70 -5.75 6.57
C MET A 210 12.32 -4.67 7.58
N LEU A 211 13.29 -4.05 8.25
CA LEU A 211 13.02 -2.89 9.11
C LEU A 211 12.48 -1.73 8.28
N LEU A 212 13.04 -1.49 7.08
CA LEU A 212 12.51 -0.49 6.15
C LEU A 212 11.09 -0.86 5.66
N ALA A 213 10.82 -2.13 5.41
CA ALA A 213 9.50 -2.64 5.03
C ALA A 213 8.42 -2.44 6.13
N LEU A 214 8.81 -2.35 7.40
CA LEU A 214 7.89 -2.00 8.49
C LEU A 214 7.70 -0.49 8.61
N VAL A 215 8.80 0.28 8.54
CA VAL A 215 8.78 1.74 8.71
C VAL A 215 7.96 2.46 7.66
N GLN A 216 7.80 1.89 6.46
CA GLN A 216 6.94 2.49 5.44
C GLN A 216 5.50 2.79 5.90
N ASN A 217 5.00 2.08 6.92
CA ASN A 217 3.67 2.31 7.50
C ASN A 217 3.67 3.30 8.69
N ASP A 218 4.82 3.85 9.07
CA ASP A 218 4.92 4.79 10.19
C ASP A 218 4.64 6.22 9.73
N SER A 219 3.61 6.86 10.29
CA SER A 219 3.22 8.22 9.93
C SER A 219 4.06 9.33 10.60
N SER A 220 4.99 8.98 11.49
CA SER A 220 5.80 9.96 12.22
C SER A 220 7.17 9.42 12.60
N GLU A 221 8.09 10.33 12.95
CA GLU A 221 9.42 9.95 13.44
C GLU A 221 9.38 9.18 14.76
N ILE A 222 8.40 9.49 15.64
CA ILE A 222 8.23 8.76 16.91
C ILE A 222 7.82 7.32 16.62
N ALA A 223 6.84 7.12 15.73
CA ALA A 223 6.40 5.79 15.33
C ALA A 223 7.55 4.99 14.69
N MET A 224 8.30 5.60 13.77
CA MET A 224 9.51 5.01 13.18
C MET A 224 10.53 4.57 14.24
N ARG A 225 10.83 5.45 15.22
CA ARG A 225 11.77 5.12 16.29
C ARG A 225 11.25 3.98 17.16
N ASN A 226 9.96 3.94 17.47
CA ASN A 226 9.36 2.86 18.24
C ASN A 226 9.47 1.52 17.49
N THR A 227 9.11 1.49 16.20
CA THR A 227 9.25 0.32 15.33
C THR A 227 10.70 -0.19 15.31
N LEU A 228 11.67 0.70 15.10
CA LEU A 228 13.08 0.31 15.03
C LEU A 228 13.65 -0.09 16.41
N ASN A 229 13.26 0.60 17.49
CA ASN A 229 13.68 0.26 18.85
C ASN A 229 13.06 -1.06 19.34
N ALA A 230 11.89 -1.44 18.84
CA ALA A 230 11.33 -2.76 19.12
C ALA A 230 12.29 -3.87 18.65
N PHE A 231 12.97 -3.68 17.52
CA PHE A 231 14.03 -4.59 17.07
C PHE A 231 15.31 -4.44 17.88
N PHE A 232 15.92 -3.24 17.88
CA PHE A 232 17.27 -3.06 18.44
C PHE A 232 17.34 -3.13 19.96
N VAL A 233 16.33 -2.61 20.66
CA VAL A 233 16.36 -2.44 22.12
C VAL A 233 15.56 -3.53 22.81
N THR A 234 14.29 -3.70 22.44
CA THR A 234 13.38 -4.63 23.12
C THR A 234 13.69 -6.07 22.77
N ALA A 235 13.73 -6.37 21.46
CA ALA A 235 13.97 -7.72 20.97
C ALA A 235 15.45 -8.08 20.84
N ARG A 236 16.36 -7.11 21.01
CA ARG A 236 17.82 -7.30 20.90
C ARG A 236 18.21 -7.99 19.60
N GLN A 237 17.64 -7.51 18.50
CA GLN A 237 17.84 -8.00 17.13
C GLN A 237 17.31 -9.42 16.88
N ASP A 238 16.44 -9.95 17.73
CA ASP A 238 15.76 -11.22 17.50
C ASP A 238 14.36 -11.03 16.91
N TRP A 239 14.17 -11.41 15.66
CA TRP A 239 12.88 -11.29 14.97
C TRP A 239 11.77 -12.10 15.61
N THR A 240 12.08 -13.27 16.18
CA THR A 240 11.08 -14.10 16.86
C THR A 240 10.48 -13.34 18.05
N THR A 241 11.35 -12.74 18.86
CA THR A 241 10.97 -11.90 19.99
C THR A 241 10.22 -10.65 19.51
N MET A 242 10.76 -9.92 18.52
CA MET A 242 10.12 -8.71 17.99
C MET A 242 8.70 -8.97 17.50
N LEU A 243 8.50 -10.02 16.70
CA LEU A 243 7.20 -10.35 16.11
C LEU A 243 6.22 -10.96 17.12
N SER A 244 6.70 -11.35 18.30
CA SER A 244 5.85 -11.81 19.42
C SER A 244 5.32 -10.67 20.29
N LEU A 245 5.87 -9.46 20.18
CA LEU A 245 5.45 -8.28 20.93
C LEU A 245 4.00 -7.91 20.62
N ASP A 246 3.27 -7.40 21.61
CA ASP A 246 1.88 -6.99 21.42
C ASP A 246 1.74 -5.81 20.45
N GLU A 247 2.75 -4.93 20.39
CA GLU A 247 2.83 -3.88 19.38
C GLU A 247 2.97 -4.46 17.96
N ALA A 248 3.76 -5.51 17.78
CA ALA A 248 3.92 -6.15 16.48
C ALA A 248 2.61 -6.79 15.98
N LYS A 249 1.82 -7.35 16.91
CA LYS A 249 0.50 -7.92 16.61
C LYS A 249 -0.53 -6.83 16.33
N SER A 250 -0.57 -5.77 17.12
CA SER A 250 -1.56 -4.70 16.95
C SER A 250 -1.34 -3.88 15.68
N ARG A 251 -0.11 -3.86 15.16
CA ARG A 251 0.28 -3.18 13.92
C ARG A 251 0.43 -4.14 12.73
N ASP A 252 0.04 -5.41 12.90
CA ASP A 252 0.08 -6.45 11.88
C ASP A 252 1.44 -6.56 11.15
N TRP A 253 2.56 -6.40 11.87
CA TRP A 253 3.90 -6.36 11.26
C TRP A 253 4.21 -7.59 10.42
N MET A 254 3.74 -8.76 10.86
CA MET A 254 3.91 -10.00 10.09
C MET A 254 3.24 -9.90 8.71
N GLU A 255 2.04 -9.33 8.64
CA GLU A 255 1.31 -9.17 7.38
C GLU A 255 1.99 -8.14 6.47
N GLN A 256 2.44 -7.02 7.04
CA GLN A 256 3.19 -6.00 6.31
C GLN A 256 4.45 -6.58 5.65
N LEU A 257 5.21 -7.40 6.38
CA LEU A 257 6.38 -8.08 5.85
C LEU A 257 6.02 -9.04 4.72
N ARG A 258 4.94 -9.83 4.85
CA ARG A 258 4.48 -10.72 3.77
C ARG A 258 4.15 -9.96 2.50
N LEU A 259 3.37 -8.88 2.63
CA LEU A 259 2.91 -8.10 1.49
C LEU A 259 4.08 -7.45 0.75
N VAL A 260 5.03 -6.84 1.48
CA VAL A 260 6.23 -6.26 0.86
C VAL A 260 7.10 -7.35 0.22
N LEU A 261 7.27 -8.51 0.85
CA LEU A 261 8.03 -9.62 0.27
C LEU A 261 7.40 -10.18 -1.02
N VAL A 262 6.07 -10.20 -1.13
CA VAL A 262 5.37 -10.56 -2.37
C VAL A 262 5.70 -9.57 -3.49
N GLN A 263 5.73 -8.26 -3.19
CA GLN A 263 6.09 -7.25 -4.18
C GLN A 263 7.57 -7.31 -4.55
N TYR A 264 8.43 -7.60 -3.57
CA TYR A 264 9.85 -7.79 -3.77
C TYR A 264 10.14 -8.92 -4.78
N ASP A 265 9.56 -10.10 -4.59
CA ASP A 265 9.77 -11.24 -5.49
C ASP A 265 9.24 -10.95 -6.89
N TRP A 266 8.08 -10.28 -6.96
CA TRP A 266 7.54 -9.83 -8.23
C TRP A 266 8.49 -8.85 -8.93
N LEU A 267 9.02 -7.84 -8.25
CA LEU A 267 9.96 -6.87 -8.85
C LEU A 267 11.23 -7.54 -9.37
N VAL A 268 11.79 -8.50 -8.62
CA VAL A 268 12.94 -9.30 -9.09
C VAL A 268 12.57 -10.07 -10.36
N SER A 269 11.37 -10.65 -10.44
CA SER A 269 10.89 -11.30 -11.67
C SER A 269 10.72 -10.34 -12.85
N GLN A 270 10.51 -9.05 -12.59
CA GLN A 270 10.46 -7.99 -13.60
C GLN A 270 11.85 -7.43 -13.96
N GLY A 271 12.93 -8.04 -13.45
CA GLY A 271 14.30 -7.68 -13.78
C GLY A 271 14.91 -6.57 -12.91
N TRP A 272 14.29 -6.23 -11.77
CA TRP A 272 14.93 -5.33 -10.80
C TRP A 272 16.10 -6.02 -10.11
N GLU A 273 17.17 -5.26 -9.85
CA GLU A 273 18.39 -5.78 -9.22
C GLU A 273 18.11 -6.15 -7.76
N LYS A 274 18.36 -7.42 -7.40
CA LYS A 274 18.27 -7.89 -6.03
C LYS A 274 19.50 -7.38 -5.23
N PRO A 275 19.33 -6.65 -4.12
CA PRO A 275 20.45 -6.30 -3.25
C PRO A 275 21.19 -7.55 -2.76
N ALA A 276 22.52 -7.50 -2.82
CA ALA A 276 23.37 -8.57 -2.32
C ALA A 276 23.19 -8.76 -0.81
N GLY A 277 23.17 -10.01 -0.36
CA GLY A 277 23.08 -10.33 1.08
C GLY A 277 21.67 -10.38 1.66
N ILE A 278 20.61 -10.28 0.84
CA ILE A 278 19.24 -10.57 1.29
C ILE A 278 19.00 -12.08 1.32
N ASP A 279 18.86 -12.61 2.54
CA ASP A 279 18.43 -13.98 2.84
C ASP A 279 16.91 -14.08 2.69
N ARG A 280 16.49 -14.37 1.46
CA ARG A 280 15.08 -14.50 1.11
C ARG A 280 14.44 -15.73 1.77
N ASP A 281 15.22 -16.80 1.95
CA ASP A 281 14.74 -18.06 2.48
C ASP A 281 14.45 -17.97 3.98
N PHE A 282 15.31 -17.27 4.73
CA PHE A 282 15.03 -16.89 6.12
C PHE A 282 13.68 -16.18 6.21
N TRP A 283 13.49 -15.13 5.41
CA TRP A 283 12.26 -14.34 5.47
C TRP A 283 11.02 -15.07 4.96
N ALA A 284 11.17 -15.96 3.98
CA ALA A 284 10.08 -16.83 3.57
C ALA A 284 9.61 -17.72 4.74
N ARG A 285 10.55 -18.29 5.52
CA ARG A 285 10.21 -19.12 6.70
C ARG A 285 9.64 -18.30 7.86
N THR A 286 10.20 -17.11 8.11
CA THR A 286 9.77 -16.23 9.20
C THR A 286 8.40 -15.62 8.93
N ALA A 287 8.19 -15.07 7.72
CA ALA A 287 6.95 -14.40 7.35
C ALA A 287 5.83 -15.41 7.06
N PHE A 288 6.12 -16.55 6.46
CA PHE A 288 5.13 -17.59 6.11
C PHE A 288 5.37 -18.88 6.90
N PRO A 289 5.21 -18.86 8.24
CA PRO A 289 5.42 -20.05 9.04
C PRO A 289 4.43 -21.12 8.60
N ARG A 290 4.94 -22.33 8.33
CA ARG A 290 4.08 -23.48 8.04
C ARG A 290 3.15 -23.69 9.23
N ALA A 291 1.85 -23.81 8.98
CA ALA A 291 0.92 -24.25 10.01
C ALA A 291 1.43 -25.57 10.58
N SER A 292 1.80 -25.59 11.86
CA SER A 292 2.12 -26.82 12.54
C SER A 292 0.86 -27.67 12.49
N LYS A 293 0.90 -28.80 11.77
CA LYS A 293 -0.16 -29.79 11.87
C LYS A 293 -0.18 -30.24 13.32
N THR A 294 -1.18 -29.79 14.07
CA THR A 294 -1.49 -30.34 15.38
C THR A 294 -1.92 -31.78 15.14
N THR A 295 -0.98 -32.72 15.23
CA THR A 295 -1.31 -34.13 15.40
C THR A 295 -1.87 -34.28 16.80
N GLU A 296 -3.21 -34.21 16.90
CA GLU A 296 -3.92 -34.74 18.06
C GLU A 296 -3.63 -36.25 18.14
N HIS A 297 -3.05 -36.67 19.26
CA HIS A 297 -2.87 -38.06 19.66
C HIS A 297 -3.93 -38.44 20.68
#